data_AF-A0A931YAJ5-F1
#
_entry.id   AF-A0A931YAJ5-F1
#
_cell.length_a   1.000
_cell.length_b   1.000
_cell.length_c   1.000
_cell.angle_alpha   90.00
_cell.angle_beta   90.00
_cell.angle_gamma   90.00
#
_symmetry.space_group_name_H-M   'P 1'
#
loop_
_entity.id
_entity.type
_entity.pdbx_description
1 polymer ?
#
loop_
_entity_poly.entity_id
_entity_poly.type
_entity_poly.pdbx_seq_one_letter_code
_entity_poly.pdbx_strand_id
1 'polypeptide(L)' 'MVKIIYQCQECGLKYQEKEIAEKCYNWCKKYQSCNLDIIKHAIKK' A
#
# COMPACT_ATOMS: atom_id res chain seq x y z
N MET A 1 6.58 -9.27 -18.98
CA MET A 1 7.42 -8.96 -17.80
C MET A 1 6.48 -8.80 -16.60
N VAL A 2 6.52 -9.70 -15.63
CA VAL A 2 5.66 -9.62 -14.44
C VAL A 2 6.30 -8.64 -13.46
N LYS A 3 5.79 -7.41 -13.37
CA LYS A 3 6.14 -6.51 -12.25
C LYS A 3 5.40 -7.00 -11.02
N ILE A 4 6.12 -7.58 -10.07
CA ILE A 4 5.55 -7.95 -8.77
C ILE A 4 5.23 -6.65 -8.04
N ILE A 5 3.94 -6.44 -7.79
CA ILE A 5 3.43 -5.27 -7.09
C ILE A 5 2.61 -5.76 -5.90
N TYR A 6 2.87 -5.16 -4.75
CA TYR A 6 2.23 -5.53 -3.50
C TYR A 6 1.00 -4.67 -3.30
N GLN A 7 -0.16 -5.29 -3.09
CA GLN A 7 -1.42 -4.59 -2.93
C GLN A 7 -1.88 -4.64 -1.47
N CYS A 8 -2.26 -3.50 -0.91
CA CYS A 8 -2.96 -3.45 0.36
C CYS A 8 -4.40 -3.94 0.18
N GLN A 9 -4.82 -4.95 0.93
CA GLN A 9 -6.16 -5.53 0.80
C GLN A 9 -7.29 -4.64 1.36
N GLU A 10 -6.96 -3.67 2.22
CA GLU A 10 -7.99 -2.80 2.82
C GLU A 10 -8.33 -1.60 1.95
N CYS A 11 -7.33 -0.94 1.37
CA CYS A 11 -7.53 0.25 0.54
C CYS A 11 -7.36 0.01 -0.96
N GLY A 12 -6.83 -1.16 -1.34
CA GLY A 12 -6.61 -1.54 -2.75
C GLY A 12 -5.41 -0.87 -3.41
N LEU A 13 -4.63 -0.06 -2.69
CA LEU A 13 -3.44 0.60 -3.24
C LEU A 13 -2.33 -0.40 -3.54
N LYS A 14 -1.61 -0.13 -4.64
CA LYS A 14 -0.51 -0.95 -5.14
C LYS A 14 0.81 -0.26 -4.87
N TYR A 15 1.82 -1.03 -4.48
CA TYR A 15 3.14 -0.59 -4.10
C TYR A 15 4.19 -1.43 -4.80
N GLN A 16 5.32 -0.81 -5.12
CA GLN A 16 6.45 -1.53 -5.69
C GLN A 16 7.22 -2.30 -4.60
N GLU A 17 7.24 -1.76 -3.39
CA GLU A 17 7.94 -2.33 -2.25
C GLU A 17 6.99 -3.05 -1.29
N LYS A 18 7.38 -4.25 -0.84
CA LYS A 18 6.60 -5.06 0.10
C LYS A 18 6.42 -4.35 1.44
N GLU A 19 7.48 -3.73 1.93
CA GLU A 19 7.48 -3.03 3.21
C GLU A 19 6.46 -1.88 3.25
N ILE A 20 6.30 -1.16 2.13
CA ILE A 20 5.32 -0.08 2.02
C ILE A 20 3.89 -0.65 1.99
N ALA A 21 3.66 -1.75 1.28
CA ALA A 21 2.37 -2.43 1.31
C ALA A 21 2.02 -2.98 2.69
N GLU A 22 2.98 -3.59 3.39
CA GLU A 22 2.79 -4.08 4.76
C GLU A 22 2.52 -2.94 5.75
N LYS A 23 3.25 -1.83 5.65
CA LYS A 23 2.96 -0.62 6.43
C LYS A 23 1.58 -0.06 6.12
N CYS A 24 1.18 -0.04 4.84
CA CYS A 24 -0.15 0.42 4.43
C CYS A 24 -1.25 -0.44 5.05
N TYR A 25 -1.10 -1.76 4.96
CA TYR A 25 -2.05 -2.72 5.52
C TYR A 25 -2.12 -2.61 7.04
N ASN A 26 -0.99 -2.61 7.75
CA ASN A 26 -1.00 -2.45 9.20
C ASN A 26 -1.61 -1.12 9.65
N TRP A 27 -1.38 -0.05 8.89
CA TRP A 27 -1.97 1.24 9.18
C TRP A 27 -3.48 1.26 8.93
N CYS A 28 -3.93 0.78 7.77
CA CYS A 28 -5.35 0.68 7.44
C CYS A 28 -6.08 -0.16 8.49
N LYS A 29 -5.51 -1.30 8.90
CA LYS A 29 -6.13 -2.21 9.88
C LYS A 29 -6.26 -1.58 11.25
N LYS A 30 -5.28 -0.77 11.64
CA LYS A 30 -5.22 -0.15 12.97
C LYS A 30 -6.08 1.11 13.07
N TYR A 31 -6.07 1.95 12.03
CA TYR A 31 -6.71 3.27 12.05
C TYR A 31 -7.99 3.35 11.19
N GLN A 32 -8.32 2.29 10.45
CA GLN A 32 -9.40 2.26 9.45
C GLN A 32 -9.35 3.44 8.47
N SER A 33 -8.15 3.92 8.17
CA SER A 33 -7.90 5.10 7.33
C SER A 33 -6.57 4.92 6.62
N CYS A 34 -6.40 5.52 5.44
CA CYS A 34 -5.13 5.45 4.71
C CYS A 34 -4.13 6.50 5.19
N ASN A 35 -2.86 6.13 5.34
CA ASN A 35 -1.80 7.08 5.67
C ASN A 35 -1.30 7.82 4.42
N LEU A 36 -1.49 9.13 4.37
CA LEU A 36 -1.09 9.97 3.23
C LEU A 36 0.39 9.83 2.86
N ASP A 37 1.30 9.66 3.82
CA ASP A 37 2.73 9.46 3.53
C ASP A 37 2.99 8.13 2.83
N ILE A 38 2.27 7.07 3.20
CA ILE A 38 2.37 5.76 2.54
C ILE A 38 1.76 5.83 1.15
N ILE A 39 0.60 6.49 1.00
CA ILE A 39 -0.11 6.61 -0.29
C ILE A 39 0.74 7.33 -1.34
N LYS A 40 1.63 8.26 -0.95
CA LYS A 40 2.55 8.93 -1.89
C LYS A 40 3.50 7.96 -2.61
N HIS A 41 3.82 6.84 -1.99
CA HIS A 41 4.64 5.77 -2.58
C HIS A 41 3.81 4.76 -3.39
N ALA A 42 2.49 4.92 -3.44
CA ALA A 42 1.65 4.08 -4.28
C ALA A 42 2.01 4.32 -5.74
N ILE A 43 2.18 3.24 -6.49
CA ILE A 43 2.36 3.28 -7.93
C ILE A 43 1.01 3.62 -8.54
N LYS A 44 0.75 4.93 -8.67
CA LYS A 44 -0.33 5.47 -9.48
C LYS A 44 0.01 5.19 -10.95
N LYS A 45 -0.96 4.62 -11.66
CA LYS A 45 -0.84 4.29 -13.08
C LYS A 45 -0.85 5.56 -13.93
#